data_AF-A0A9E4ZL45-F1
#
_entry.id   AF-A0A9E4ZL45-F1
#
_cell.length_a   1.000
_cell.length_b   1.000
_cell.length_c   1.000
_cell.angle_alpha   90.00
_cell.angle_beta   90.00
_cell.angle_gamma   90.00
#
_symmetry.space_group_name_H-M   'P 1'
#
loop_
_entity.id
_entity.type
_entity.pdbx_description
1 polymer ?
#
loop_
_entity_poly.entity_id
_entity_poly.type
_entity_poly.pdbx_seq_one_letter_code
_entity_poly.pdbx_strand_id
1 'polypeptide(L)'
;MDRTTTRADRCSTGSPAPKGDRMALLAEIAAFVREHAEILARYHLHTMADLNRIEQECWRLHDEACSRGACGSAGELVELEYLIGRAKEMRARMGDEELPPG
;
A
#
# COMPACT_ATOMS: atom_id res chain seq x y z
N MET A 1 -6.31 -23.17 -12.09
CA MET A 1 -5.34 -22.05 -12.25
C MET A 1 -6.03 -20.97 -13.07
N ASP A 2 -5.52 -19.73 -13.06
CA ASP A 2 -6.10 -18.51 -13.66
C ASP A 2 -7.00 -17.66 -12.75
N ARG A 3 -6.37 -16.82 -11.91
CA ARG A 3 -6.96 -15.61 -11.29
C ARG A 3 -6.01 -14.41 -11.38
N THR A 4 -5.38 -14.22 -12.55
CA THR A 4 -4.61 -13.01 -12.85
C THR A 4 -5.39 -12.14 -13.82
N THR A 5 -6.58 -11.68 -13.39
CA THR A 5 -7.38 -10.73 -14.18
C THR A 5 -6.83 -9.33 -13.95
N THR A 6 -5.87 -8.96 -14.79
CA THR A 6 -5.75 -7.67 -15.46
C THR A 6 -6.19 -6.44 -14.65
N ARG A 7 -5.40 -6.08 -13.63
CA ARG A 7 -5.48 -4.75 -12.97
C ARG A 7 -4.98 -3.62 -13.88
N ALA A 8 -4.32 -3.96 -14.99
CA ALA A 8 -3.79 -3.04 -15.99
C ALA A 8 -4.87 -2.30 -16.81
N ASP A 9 -6.12 -2.80 -16.82
CA ASP A 9 -7.17 -2.28 -17.70
C ASP A 9 -8.00 -1.11 -17.10
N ARG A 10 -7.70 -0.66 -15.87
CA ARG A 10 -8.51 0.37 -15.19
C ARG A 10 -7.98 1.81 -15.33
N CYS A 11 -7.03 2.06 -16.23
CA CYS A 11 -6.66 3.43 -16.61
C CYS A 11 -7.76 4.04 -17.50
N SER A 12 -8.92 4.32 -16.91
CA SER A 12 -9.92 5.17 -17.55
C SER A 12 -9.36 6.57 -17.69
N THR A 13 -9.30 7.09 -18.92
CA THR A 13 -8.95 8.47 -19.25
C THR A 13 -10.05 9.43 -18.77
N GLY A 14 -10.19 9.56 -17.44
CA GLY A 14 -10.96 10.64 -16.84
C GLY A 14 -10.24 11.97 -17.05
N SER A 15 -10.99 13.07 -17.16
CA SER A 15 -10.43 14.42 -17.21
C SER A 15 -9.42 14.59 -16.08
N PRO A 16 -8.17 15.04 -16.37
CA PRO A 16 -7.17 15.18 -15.35
C PRO A 16 -7.68 16.15 -14.28
N ALA A 17 -7.55 15.75 -13.01
CA ALA A 17 -7.90 16.61 -11.89
C ALA A 17 -7.19 17.97 -12.02
N PRO A 18 -7.77 19.05 -11.45
CA PRO A 18 -7.10 20.35 -11.38
C PRO A 18 -5.66 20.19 -10.90
N LYS A 19 -4.71 20.91 -11.53
CA LYS A 19 -3.27 20.74 -11.25
C LYS A 19 -2.93 20.83 -9.75
N GLY A 20 -3.66 21.66 -8.98
CA GLY A 20 -3.51 21.78 -7.54
C GLY A 20 -3.84 20.49 -6.79
N ASP A 21 -4.98 19.86 -7.12
CA ASP A 21 -5.46 18.63 -6.48
C ASP A 21 -4.56 17.43 -6.78
N ARG A 22 -3.94 17.43 -7.98
CA ARG A 22 -2.94 16.43 -8.35
C ARG A 22 -1.65 16.58 -7.55
N MET A 23 -1.14 17.81 -7.36
CA MET A 23 0.09 18.04 -6.60
C MET A 23 -0.09 17.73 -5.10
N ALA A 24 -1.27 18.05 -4.55
CA ALA A 24 -1.60 17.69 -3.18
C ALA A 24 -1.58 16.17 -2.96
N LEU A 25 -2.19 15.41 -3.87
CA LEU A 25 -2.17 13.95 -3.82
C LEU A 25 -0.74 13.37 -3.91
N LEU A 26 0.09 13.90 -4.79
CA LEU A 26 1.48 13.44 -4.91
C LEU A 26 2.27 13.72 -3.62
N ALA A 27 2.02 14.86 -2.96
CA ALA A 27 2.63 15.18 -1.68
C ALA A 27 2.14 14.24 -0.56
N GLU A 28 0.86 13.89 -0.55
CA GLU A 28 0.26 12.92 0.37
C GLU A 28 0.88 11.53 0.19
N ILE A 29 0.99 11.04 -1.06
CA ILE A 29 1.65 9.77 -1.39
C ILE A 29 3.10 9.77 -0.90
N ALA A 30 3.87 10.81 -1.21
CA ALA A 30 5.26 10.90 -0.78
C ALA A 30 5.40 10.95 0.76
N ALA A 31 4.48 11.61 1.46
CA ALA A 31 4.46 11.62 2.92
C ALA A 31 4.18 10.22 3.48
N PHE A 32 3.14 9.55 2.95
CA PHE A 32 2.75 8.20 3.34
C PHE A 32 3.87 7.18 3.13
N VAL A 33 4.53 7.22 1.96
CA VAL A 33 5.67 6.35 1.66
C VAL A 33 6.81 6.57 2.64
N ARG A 34 7.18 7.84 2.90
CA ARG A 34 8.25 8.14 3.88
C ARG A 34 7.91 7.69 5.29
N GLU A 35 6.66 7.86 5.72
CA GLU A 35 6.20 7.44 7.05
C GLU A 35 6.36 5.93 7.25
N HIS A 36 6.08 5.15 6.21
CA HIS A 36 6.04 3.68 6.25
C HIS A 36 7.20 2.98 5.53
N ALA A 37 8.20 3.69 5.01
CA ALA A 37 9.35 3.10 4.31
C ALA A 37 10.12 2.08 5.18
N GLU A 38 10.18 2.32 6.48
CA GLU A 38 10.86 1.45 7.44
C GLU A 38 9.92 0.42 8.11
N ILE A 39 8.76 0.14 7.53
CA ILE A 39 7.76 -0.76 8.14
C ILE A 39 8.31 -2.17 8.40
N LEU A 40 9.24 -2.65 7.58
CA LEU A 40 9.93 -3.93 7.83
C LEU A 40 10.83 -3.90 9.06
N ALA A 41 11.50 -2.80 9.35
CA ALA A 41 12.33 -2.69 10.56
C ALA A 41 11.45 -2.58 11.82
N ARG A 42 10.26 -1.99 11.69
CA ARG A 42 9.34 -1.67 12.78
C ARG A 42 8.13 -2.61 12.87
N TYR A 43 8.08 -3.71 12.10
CA TYR A 43 6.92 -4.61 12.04
C TYR A 43 6.47 -5.17 13.40
N HIS A 44 7.41 -5.33 14.34
CA HIS A 44 7.16 -5.80 15.70
C HIS A 44 6.40 -4.78 16.56
N LEU A 45 6.35 -3.51 16.15
CA LEU A 45 5.58 -2.45 16.81
C LEU A 45 4.15 -2.35 16.28
N HIS A 46 3.85 -3.00 15.16
CA HIS A 46 2.54 -2.96 14.52
C HIS A 46 1.76 -4.24 14.81
N THR A 47 0.49 -4.09 15.13
CA THR A 47 -0.45 -5.21 15.15
C THR A 47 -0.82 -5.62 13.73
N MET A 48 -1.39 -6.82 13.57
CA MET A 48 -1.94 -7.23 12.27
C MET A 48 -3.02 -6.26 11.77
N ALA A 49 -3.83 -5.70 12.68
CA ALA A 49 -4.83 -4.70 12.35
C ALA A 49 -4.21 -3.39 11.83
N ASP A 50 -3.11 -2.94 12.43
CA ASP A 50 -2.38 -1.75 11.96
C ASP A 50 -1.81 -1.99 10.56
N LEU A 51 -1.17 -3.14 10.33
CA LEU A 51 -0.62 -3.48 9.01
C LEU A 51 -1.71 -3.57 7.93
N ASN A 52 -2.88 -4.13 8.25
CA ASN A 52 -4.02 -4.15 7.33
C ASN A 52 -4.58 -2.76 7.05
N ARG A 53 -4.60 -1.86 8.04
CA ARG A 53 -5.02 -0.47 7.85
C ARG A 53 -4.07 0.27 6.92
N ILE A 54 -2.76 0.08 7.10
CA ILE A 54 -1.74 0.70 6.24
C ILE A 54 -1.84 0.15 4.80
N GLU A 55 -2.06 -1.16 4.63
CA GLU A 55 -2.30 -1.78 3.32
C GLU A 55 -3.53 -1.19 2.61
N GLN A 56 -4.63 -1.03 3.35
CA GLN A 56 -5.86 -0.46 2.81
C GLN A 56 -5.67 1.00 2.35
N GLU A 57 -4.94 1.79 3.13
CA GLU A 57 -4.64 3.18 2.78
C GLU A 57 -3.72 3.27 1.56
N CYS A 58 -2.75 2.36 1.46
CA CYS A 58 -1.89 2.24 0.28
C CYS A 58 -2.72 1.96 -1.00
N TRP A 59 -3.70 1.06 -0.92
CA TRP A 59 -4.62 0.79 -2.03
C TRP A 59 -5.52 1.98 -2.38
N ARG A 60 -6.02 2.71 -1.37
CA ARG A 60 -6.82 3.92 -1.57
C ARG A 60 -6.03 4.97 -2.35
N LEU A 61 -4.79 5.24 -1.92
CA LEU A 61 -3.89 6.19 -2.59
C LEU A 61 -3.52 5.74 -4.01
N HIS A 62 -3.31 4.44 -4.23
CA HIS A 62 -3.01 3.92 -5.57
C HIS A 62 -4.21 4.09 -6.52
N ASP A 63 -5.43 3.79 -6.06
CA ASP A 63 -6.65 3.95 -6.86
C ASP A 63 -6.91 5.44 -7.18
N GLU A 64 -6.72 6.31 -6.19
CA GLU A 64 -6.86 7.75 -6.36
C GLU A 64 -5.80 8.34 -7.30
N ALA A 65 -4.54 7.90 -7.18
CA ALA A 65 -3.47 8.28 -8.12
C ALA A 65 -3.84 7.86 -9.54
N CYS A 66 -4.39 6.66 -9.71
CA CYS A 66 -4.75 6.16 -11.02
C CYS A 66 -5.95 6.85 -11.64
N SER A 67 -7.02 7.09 -10.87
CA SER A 67 -8.20 7.82 -11.34
C SER A 67 -7.87 9.26 -11.78
N ARG A 68 -6.82 9.86 -11.20
CA ARG A 68 -6.36 11.23 -11.51
C ARG A 68 -5.23 11.29 -12.54
N GLY A 69 -4.92 10.17 -13.21
CA GLY A 69 -3.89 10.12 -14.26
C GLY A 69 -2.44 10.23 -13.74
N ALA A 70 -2.22 9.90 -12.47
CA ALA A 70 -0.93 9.91 -11.80
C ALA A 70 -0.40 8.50 -11.47
N CYS A 71 -0.89 7.43 -12.13
CA CYS A 71 -0.40 6.05 -11.91
C CYS A 71 1.13 5.92 -12.03
N GLY A 72 1.82 6.80 -12.76
CA GLY A 72 3.30 6.79 -12.82
C GLY A 72 3.99 7.03 -11.46
N SER A 73 3.30 7.67 -10.51
CA SER A 73 3.75 7.82 -9.11
C SER A 73 3.42 6.60 -8.24
N ALA A 74 2.67 5.63 -8.76
CA ALA A 74 2.27 4.44 -8.01
C ALA A 74 3.42 3.43 -7.83
N GLY A 75 4.58 3.61 -8.45
CA GLY A 75 5.73 2.72 -8.26
C GLY A 75 6.18 2.66 -6.80
N GLU A 76 6.21 3.80 -6.11
CA GLU A 76 6.56 3.88 -4.68
C GLU A 76 5.49 3.22 -3.80
N LEU A 77 4.21 3.33 -4.19
CA LEU A 77 3.10 2.65 -3.50
C LEU A 77 3.18 1.13 -3.69
N VAL A 78 3.53 0.65 -4.88
CA VAL A 78 3.69 -0.80 -5.15
C VAL A 78 4.84 -1.39 -4.34
N GLU A 79 5.96 -0.67 -4.22
CA GLU A 79 7.06 -1.09 -3.34
C GLU A 79 6.59 -1.17 -1.89
N LEU A 80 5.86 -0.16 -1.42
CA LEU A 80 5.33 -0.15 -0.07
C LEU A 80 4.31 -1.28 0.18
N GLU A 81 3.42 -1.59 -0.77
CA GLU A 81 2.49 -2.74 -0.70
C GLU A 81 3.26 -4.05 -0.47
N TYR A 82 4.37 -4.24 -1.19
CA TYR A 82 5.23 -5.41 -1.01
C TYR A 82 5.86 -5.46 0.40
N LEU A 83 6.36 -4.33 0.91
CA LEU A 83 6.94 -4.24 2.25
C LEU A 83 5.90 -4.52 3.34
N ILE A 84 4.67 -4.01 3.19
CA ILE A 84 3.57 -4.27 4.12
C ILE A 84 3.18 -5.76 4.10
N GLY A 85 3.07 -6.37 2.92
CA GLY A 85 2.80 -7.80 2.80
C GLY A 85 3.86 -8.64 3.53
N ARG A 86 5.13 -8.29 3.37
CA ARG A 86 6.24 -8.96 4.05
C ARG A 86 6.23 -8.72 5.57
N ALA A 87 5.88 -7.52 6.03
CA ALA A 87 5.69 -7.24 7.45
C ALA A 87 4.58 -8.09 8.07
N LYS A 88 3.46 -8.29 7.35
CA LYS A 88 2.34 -9.16 7.77
C LYS A 88 2.78 -10.61 7.88
N GLU A 89 3.52 -11.14 6.91
CA GLU A 89 4.07 -12.49 6.99
C GLU A 89 4.98 -12.69 8.21
N MET A 90 5.86 -11.73 8.48
CA MET A 90 6.76 -11.77 9.64
C MET A 90 5.97 -11.70 10.95
N ARG A 91 4.94 -10.84 11.01
CA ARG A 91 4.07 -10.72 12.19
C ARG A 91 3.24 -11.97 12.44
N ALA A 92 2.72 -12.60 11.39
CA ALA A 92 1.95 -13.83 11.49
C ALA A 92 2.81 -14.97 12.06
N ARG A 93 4.05 -15.13 11.59
CA ARG A 93 4.98 -16.15 12.12
C ARG A 93 5.25 -15.97 13.61
N MET A 94 5.41 -14.73 14.08
CA MET A 94 5.60 -14.42 15.50
C MET A 94 4.37 -14.77 16.35
N GLY A 95 3.15 -14.57 15.82
CA GLY A 95 1.91 -14.95 16.52
C GLY A 95 1.64 -16.46 16.56
N ASP A 96 2.08 -17.20 15.55
CA ASP A 96 2.04 -18.67 15.53
C ASP A 96 3.04 -19.31 16.50
N GLU A 97 4.18 -18.65 16.77
CA GLU A 97 5.17 -19.10 17.76
C GLU A 97 4.72 -18.95 19.23
N GLU A 98 3.62 -18.22 19.50
CA GLU A 98 3.09 -18.03 20.87
C GLU A 98 2.10 -19.13 21.35
N LEU A 99 1.80 -20.15 20.53
CA LEU A 99 0.93 -21.28 20.94
C LEU A 99 1.63 -22.64 20.85
N PRO A 100 2.31 -23.11 21.92
CA PRO A 100 2.54 -24.53 22.08
C PRO A 100 1.20 -25.22 22.39
N PRO A 101 0.91 -26.40 21.80
CA PRO A 101 -0.24 -27.19 22.21
C PRO A 101 0.04 -27.75 23.61
N GLY A 102 -0.68 -27.26 24.61
CA GLY A 102 -0.80 -27.84 25.95
C GLY A 102 -2.12 -28.57 26.09
#